data_AF-A0A940FDB8-F1
#
_entry.id   AF-A0A940FDB8-F1
#
_cell.length_a   1.000
_cell.length_b   1.000
_cell.length_c   1.000
_cell.angle_alpha   90.00
_cell.angle_beta   90.00
_cell.angle_gamma   90.00
#
_symmetry.space_group_name_H-M   'P 1'
#
loop_
_entity.id
_entity.type
_entity.pdbx_description
1 polymer ?
#
loop_
_entity_poly.entity_id
_entity_poly.type
_entity_poly.pdbx_seq_one_letter_code
_entity_poly.pdbx_strand_id
1 'polypeptide(L)'
;MDESTVINNNYSLPFFKRIREMLFRWIRLTNRPVVKVYHGYGGNGEMVVFGHVLSLSPLPRKKYRQNIWTNTFALIRLFMVKPIAGARVQLLYEGNIIENTAESDGFFRLQWKPAVMPVPGWHKVEVSLAEGVVKKYYGEIKGVGEIYVPHIRQYAIISDIDDTFLISHSANLRKRLFVLLTENAYSRKPFEGVVKHYQALAYAATITDEPNPFFYVSSSEWNLYDYINDFSVKNKLPKGIYLLNQLKRISQAWKTGQNNHATKFMRIVRILEAFPKQQFILLGDDSQQDPFIYAQVVEHFTKQVKA
;
A
#
# COMPACT_ATOMS: atom_id res chain seq x y z
N MET A 1 50.89 0.76 43.59
CA MET A 1 50.31 -0.59 43.44
C MET A 1 48.91 -0.50 44.01
N ASP A 2 47.83 -0.59 43.25
CA ASP A 2 47.67 -1.06 41.88
C ASP A 2 46.41 -0.41 41.27
N GLU A 3 46.52 0.06 40.02
CA GLU A 3 45.39 0.48 39.18
C GLU A 3 44.88 -0.77 38.44
N SER A 4 43.58 -1.08 38.54
CA SER A 4 42.96 -2.08 37.66
C SER A 4 41.56 -1.68 37.20
N THR A 5 41.56 -1.14 35.97
CA THR A 5 40.76 -1.60 34.81
C THR A 5 39.23 -1.53 34.89
N VAL A 6 38.70 -0.36 34.55
CA VAL A 6 37.42 -0.23 33.84
C VAL A 6 37.65 -0.57 32.37
N ILE A 7 37.20 -1.75 31.93
CA ILE A 7 37.18 -2.13 30.51
C ILE A 7 36.03 -1.38 29.83
N ASN A 8 36.36 -0.22 29.26
CA ASN A 8 35.47 0.58 28.45
C ASN A 8 35.50 0.05 27.01
N ASN A 9 34.64 -0.93 26.70
CA ASN A 9 34.54 -1.51 25.35
C ASN A 9 33.77 -0.56 24.40
N ASN A 10 34.45 0.52 24.00
CA ASN A 10 34.02 1.40 22.90
C ASN A 10 34.38 0.75 21.56
N TYR A 11 33.52 -0.14 21.05
CA TYR A 11 33.58 -0.53 19.64
C TYR A 11 33.15 0.67 18.78
N SER A 12 34.13 1.46 18.34
CA SER A 12 33.92 2.51 17.35
C SER A 12 33.46 1.86 16.04
N LEU A 13 32.25 2.20 15.60
CA LEU A 13 31.74 1.74 14.31
C LEU A 13 32.65 2.30 13.20
N PRO A 14 33.05 1.48 12.19
CA PRO A 14 33.91 1.93 11.10
C PRO A 14 33.38 3.22 10.46
N PHE A 15 34.25 4.15 10.08
CA PHE A 15 33.90 5.48 9.54
C PHE A 15 32.81 5.42 8.46
N PHE A 16 32.92 4.48 7.52
CA PHE A 16 31.91 4.25 6.47
C PHE A 16 30.55 3.78 7.01
N LYS A 17 30.52 2.96 8.07
CA LYS A 17 29.28 2.52 8.71
C LYS A 17 28.60 3.70 9.41
N ARG A 18 29.38 4.59 10.03
CA ARG A 18 28.90 5.82 10.69
C ARG A 18 28.33 6.82 9.67
N ILE A 19 29.01 7.03 8.54
CA ILE A 19 28.49 7.84 7.42
C ILE A 19 27.20 7.25 6.86
N ARG A 20 27.17 5.94 6.64
CA ARG A 20 25.99 5.24 6.11
C ARG A 20 24.81 5.34 7.07
N GLU A 21 25.01 5.16 8.37
CA GLU A 21 23.97 5.33 9.39
C GLU A 21 23.52 6.79 9.52
N MET A 22 24.43 7.75 9.39
CA MET A 22 24.12 9.18 9.36
C MET A 22 23.28 9.54 8.12
N LEU A 23 23.62 9.01 6.95
CA LEU A 23 22.85 9.15 5.71
C LEU A 23 21.46 8.51 5.84
N PHE A 24 21.36 7.31 6.42
CA PHE A 24 20.06 6.67 6.67
C PHE A 24 19.19 7.45 7.65
N ARG A 25 19.77 8.02 8.71
CA ARG A 25 19.05 8.92 9.63
C ARG A 25 18.60 10.19 8.92
N TRP A 26 19.45 10.77 8.07
CA TRP A 26 19.14 11.98 7.30
C TRP A 26 18.02 11.76 6.28
N ILE A 27 18.04 10.62 5.58
CA ILE A 27 17.01 10.22 4.60
C ILE A 27 15.80 9.52 5.28
N ARG A 28 15.82 9.37 6.62
CA ARG A 28 14.77 8.72 7.43
C ARG A 28 14.44 7.30 6.96
N LEU A 29 15.47 6.48 6.75
CA LEU A 29 15.39 5.04 6.52
C LEU A 29 15.77 4.29 7.79
N THR A 30 15.12 3.14 8.03
CA THR A 30 15.48 2.21 9.11
C THR A 30 15.97 0.89 8.52
N ASN A 31 17.06 0.36 9.07
CA ASN A 31 17.57 -0.99 8.77
C ASN A 31 17.04 -2.05 9.75
N ARG A 32 16.05 -1.70 10.59
CA ARG A 32 15.36 -2.68 11.43
C ARG A 32 14.26 -3.35 10.58
N PRO A 33 13.98 -4.65 10.76
CA PRO A 33 12.87 -5.29 10.09
C PRO A 33 11.57 -4.58 10.47
N VAL A 34 10.71 -4.38 9.48
CA VAL A 34 9.41 -3.76 9.62
C VAL A 34 8.39 -4.68 8.97
N VAL A 35 7.34 -5.01 9.71
CA VAL A 35 6.11 -5.56 9.16
C VAL A 35 5.23 -4.36 8.83
N LYS A 36 5.00 -4.12 7.55
CA LYS A 36 4.13 -3.06 7.07
C LYS A 36 2.81 -3.68 6.67
N VAL A 37 1.70 -3.21 7.24
CA VAL A 37 0.35 -3.72 6.98
C VAL A 37 -0.43 -2.63 6.27
N TYR A 38 -1.10 -3.00 5.18
CA TYR A 38 -1.90 -2.10 4.35
C TYR A 38 -3.38 -2.26 4.65
N HIS A 39 -4.21 -1.38 4.08
CA HIS A 39 -5.65 -1.55 4.14
C HIS A 39 -6.07 -2.85 3.42
N GLY A 40 -6.84 -3.67 4.13
CA GLY A 40 -7.49 -4.87 3.63
C GLY A 40 -8.99 -4.69 3.52
N TYR A 41 -9.69 -5.78 3.22
CA TYR A 41 -11.14 -5.79 3.12
C TYR A 41 -11.73 -7.12 3.63
N GLY A 42 -12.97 -7.08 4.07
CA GLY A 42 -13.73 -8.24 4.48
C GLY A 42 -15.04 -8.32 3.72
N GLY A 43 -15.32 -9.45 3.08
CA GLY A 43 -16.46 -9.67 2.21
C GLY A 43 -16.71 -11.16 1.98
N ASN A 44 -17.96 -11.52 1.70
CA ASN A 44 -18.35 -12.90 1.37
C ASN A 44 -17.89 -13.96 2.41
N GLY A 45 -17.89 -13.61 3.69
CA GLY A 45 -17.47 -14.53 4.77
C GLY A 45 -15.95 -14.67 4.93
N GLU A 46 -15.16 -13.85 4.24
CA GLU A 46 -13.70 -13.89 4.28
C GLU A 46 -13.12 -12.51 4.59
N MET A 47 -11.99 -12.50 5.30
CA MET A 47 -11.21 -11.32 5.63
C MET A 47 -9.86 -11.43 4.95
N VAL A 48 -9.37 -10.31 4.40
CA VAL A 48 -8.08 -10.25 3.69
C VAL A 48 -7.30 -9.03 4.17
N VAL A 49 -6.03 -9.22 4.51
CA VAL A 49 -5.09 -8.12 4.76
C VAL A 49 -3.79 -8.35 3.99
N PHE A 50 -3.20 -7.24 3.53
CA PHE A 50 -1.97 -7.23 2.74
C PHE A 50 -0.84 -6.56 3.51
N GLY A 51 0.40 -6.87 3.15
CA GLY A 51 1.54 -6.19 3.72
C GLY A 51 2.87 -6.54 3.07
N HIS A 52 3.93 -5.96 3.62
CA HIS A 52 5.31 -6.33 3.28
C HIS A 52 6.14 -6.54 4.54
N VAL A 53 7.08 -7.48 4.48
CA VAL A 53 8.18 -7.58 5.42
C VAL A 53 9.43 -6.97 4.79
N LEU A 54 9.95 -5.90 5.40
CA LEU A 54 11.08 -5.12 4.87
C LEU A 54 12.22 -5.06 5.87
N SER A 55 13.46 -5.34 5.42
CA SER A 55 14.70 -5.14 6.20
C SER A 55 15.21 -3.70 6.12
N LEU A 56 14.84 -2.98 5.06
CA LEU A 56 15.06 -1.55 4.90
C LEU A 56 13.74 -0.90 4.53
N SER A 57 13.25 -0.01 5.40
CA SER A 57 11.97 0.68 5.22
C SER A 57 12.11 2.18 5.47
N PRO A 58 11.38 3.04 4.74
CA PRO A 58 11.19 4.43 5.13
C PRO A 58 10.48 4.49 6.49
N LEU A 59 10.98 5.36 7.37
CA LEU A 59 10.27 5.68 8.61
C LEU A 59 9.04 6.55 8.28
N PRO A 60 7.92 6.36 9.02
CA PRO A 60 6.73 7.20 8.89
C PRO A 60 7.09 8.67 8.99
N ARG A 61 6.46 9.50 8.16
CA ARG A 61 6.60 10.96 8.25
C ARG A 61 5.74 11.47 9.40
N LYS A 62 6.33 12.29 10.28
CA LYS A 62 5.61 12.95 11.39
C LYS A 62 5.28 14.42 11.12
N LYS A 63 6.04 15.08 10.23
CA LYS A 63 5.87 16.50 9.85
C LYS A 63 6.30 16.70 8.40
N TYR A 64 5.55 17.51 7.66
CA TYR A 64 5.88 17.90 6.29
C TYR A 64 6.74 19.17 6.30
N ARG A 65 7.76 19.23 5.45
CA ARG A 65 8.59 20.43 5.23
C ARG A 65 8.36 20.91 3.79
N GLN A 66 8.33 22.22 3.58
CA GLN A 66 8.12 22.82 2.26
C GLN A 66 9.35 22.75 1.33
N ASN A 67 10.47 22.16 1.77
CA ASN A 67 11.70 22.13 0.99
C ASN A 67 11.65 21.05 -0.11
N ILE A 68 11.85 21.48 -1.36
CA ILE A 68 11.81 20.67 -2.59
C ILE A 68 12.71 19.44 -2.47
N TRP A 69 13.98 19.62 -2.08
CA TRP A 69 14.94 18.52 -1.96
C TRP A 69 14.49 17.47 -0.93
N THR A 70 13.92 17.91 0.19
CA THR A 70 13.45 16.97 1.23
C THR A 70 12.25 16.14 0.78
N ASN A 71 11.46 16.64 -0.18
CA ASN A 71 10.34 15.91 -0.77
C ASN A 71 10.81 14.97 -1.88
N THR A 72 11.72 15.40 -2.74
CA THR A 72 12.37 14.54 -3.75
C THR A 72 13.08 13.37 -3.09
N PHE A 73 13.97 13.58 -2.11
CA PHE A 73 14.66 12.50 -1.40
C PHE A 73 13.71 11.57 -0.66
N ALA A 74 12.60 12.10 -0.15
CA ALA A 74 11.61 11.28 0.52
C ALA A 74 10.76 10.42 -0.41
N LEU A 75 10.72 10.75 -1.71
CA LEU A 75 10.16 9.89 -2.74
C LEU A 75 11.20 8.86 -3.19
N ILE A 76 12.46 9.27 -3.41
CA ILE A 76 13.58 8.36 -3.75
C ILE A 76 13.68 7.21 -2.75
N ARG A 77 13.61 7.51 -1.45
CA ARG A 77 13.74 6.49 -0.39
C ARG A 77 12.65 5.41 -0.44
N LEU A 78 11.49 5.68 -1.04
CA LEU A 78 10.44 4.66 -1.22
C LEU A 78 10.91 3.58 -2.19
N PHE A 79 11.77 3.91 -3.16
CA PHE A 79 12.36 2.94 -4.08
C PHE A 79 13.60 2.24 -3.52
N MET A 80 14.08 2.64 -2.33
CA MET A 80 15.24 2.04 -1.67
C MET A 80 14.87 0.90 -0.71
N VAL A 81 13.59 0.52 -0.63
CA VAL A 81 13.11 -0.55 0.25
C VAL A 81 13.81 -1.87 -0.05
N LYS A 82 14.10 -2.66 0.99
CA LYS A 82 14.67 -4.00 0.84
C LYS A 82 13.74 -5.03 1.45
N PRO A 83 13.10 -5.89 0.64
CA PRO A 83 12.20 -6.91 1.16
C PRO A 83 12.93 -8.06 1.84
N ILE A 84 12.21 -8.78 2.71
CA ILE A 84 12.64 -10.04 3.31
C ILE A 84 11.80 -11.16 2.69
N ALA A 85 12.40 -11.89 1.75
CA ALA A 85 11.75 -13.03 1.10
C ALA A 85 11.57 -14.20 2.07
N GLY A 86 10.48 -14.95 1.94
CA GLY A 86 10.22 -16.16 2.73
C GLY A 86 9.97 -15.89 4.22
N ALA A 87 9.73 -14.64 4.61
CA ALA A 87 9.45 -14.28 5.99
C ALA A 87 8.08 -14.82 6.42
N ARG A 88 8.02 -15.64 7.46
CA ARG A 88 6.75 -16.08 8.05
C ARG A 88 6.12 -14.94 8.86
N VAL A 89 4.88 -14.62 8.55
CA VAL A 89 4.05 -13.64 9.26
C VAL A 89 2.86 -14.34 9.87
N GLN A 90 2.36 -13.79 10.97
CA GLN A 90 1.27 -14.35 11.75
C GLN A 90 0.35 -13.26 12.28
N LEU A 91 -0.92 -13.60 12.43
CA LEU A 91 -1.99 -12.74 12.89
C LEU A 91 -2.85 -13.55 13.86
N LEU A 92 -3.06 -13.01 15.06
CA LEU A 92 -3.95 -13.62 16.05
C LEU A 92 -5.36 -13.06 15.85
N TYR A 93 -6.31 -13.93 15.55
CA TYR A 93 -7.71 -13.54 15.37
C TYR A 93 -8.62 -14.59 15.99
N GLU A 94 -9.51 -14.17 16.89
CA GLU A 94 -10.43 -15.06 17.63
C GLU A 94 -9.70 -16.24 18.32
N GLY A 95 -8.48 -16.00 18.83
CA GLY A 95 -7.64 -17.03 19.47
C GLY A 95 -6.91 -17.98 18.50
N ASN A 96 -7.14 -17.86 17.20
CA ASN A 96 -6.47 -18.65 16.17
C ASN A 96 -5.29 -17.88 15.57
N ILE A 97 -4.20 -18.60 15.29
CA ILE A 97 -3.05 -18.06 14.57
C ILE A 97 -3.25 -18.28 13.08
N ILE A 98 -3.40 -17.21 12.33
CA ILE A 98 -3.43 -17.20 10.87
C ILE A 98 -2.03 -16.86 10.38
N GLU A 99 -1.43 -17.74 9.57
CA GLU A 99 -0.06 -17.58 9.10
C GLU A 99 0.04 -17.51 7.57
N ASN A 100 1.09 -16.85 7.10
CA ASN A 100 1.48 -16.86 5.70
C ASN A 100 3.00 -16.69 5.57
N THR A 101 3.56 -17.11 4.44
CA THR A 101 4.98 -16.91 4.13
C THR A 101 5.09 -15.86 3.04
N ALA A 102 5.82 -14.77 3.33
CA ALA A 102 6.00 -13.68 2.39
C ALA A 102 6.70 -14.14 1.10
N GLU A 103 6.26 -13.58 -0.01
CA GLU A 103 6.77 -13.85 -1.35
C GLU A 103 8.21 -13.36 -1.55
N SER A 104 8.76 -13.57 -2.75
CA SER A 104 10.14 -13.24 -3.08
C SER A 104 10.47 -11.74 -3.05
N ASP A 105 9.45 -10.89 -3.06
CA ASP A 105 9.49 -9.44 -2.91
C ASP A 105 9.04 -8.99 -1.51
N GLY A 106 8.91 -9.92 -0.56
CA GLY A 106 8.51 -9.65 0.82
C GLY A 106 7.03 -9.33 0.99
N PHE A 107 6.21 -9.37 -0.06
CA PHE A 107 4.77 -9.20 0.02
C PHE A 107 4.11 -10.37 0.74
N PHE A 108 3.10 -10.11 1.55
CA PHE A 108 2.25 -11.16 2.11
C PHE A 108 0.77 -10.80 1.95
N ARG A 109 -0.05 -11.85 1.86
CA ARG A 109 -1.51 -11.77 1.87
C ARG A 109 -2.04 -12.81 2.87
N LEU A 110 -2.61 -12.33 3.96
CA LEU A 110 -3.31 -13.17 4.93
C LEU A 110 -4.79 -13.17 4.58
N GLN A 111 -5.39 -14.36 4.52
CA GLN A 111 -6.81 -14.57 4.27
C GLN A 111 -7.34 -15.57 5.28
N TRP A 112 -8.48 -15.27 5.89
CA TRP A 112 -9.13 -16.18 6.85
C TRP A 112 -10.64 -16.01 6.85
N LYS A 113 -11.34 -16.98 7.44
CA LYS A 113 -12.78 -16.95 7.66
C LYS A 113 -13.03 -16.70 9.15
N PRO A 114 -13.60 -15.55 9.53
CA PRO A 114 -13.98 -15.32 10.93
C PRO A 114 -15.18 -16.20 11.28
N ALA A 115 -15.35 -16.53 12.57
CA ALA A 115 -16.54 -17.27 13.02
C ALA A 115 -17.83 -16.48 12.75
N VAL A 116 -17.78 -15.16 12.94
CA VAL A 116 -18.83 -14.21 12.61
C VAL A 116 -18.20 -13.02 11.90
N MET A 117 -18.79 -12.59 10.77
CA MET A 117 -18.31 -11.39 10.09
C MET A 117 -18.42 -10.16 11.01
N PRO A 118 -17.37 -9.33 11.11
CA PRO A 118 -17.47 -8.08 11.85
C PRO A 118 -18.58 -7.18 11.30
N VAL A 119 -19.09 -6.29 12.16
CA VAL A 119 -20.03 -5.24 11.73
C VAL A 119 -19.42 -4.38 10.62
N PRO A 120 -20.22 -3.75 9.76
CA PRO A 120 -19.70 -2.82 8.76
C PRO A 120 -18.79 -1.74 9.36
N GLY A 121 -17.79 -1.30 8.59
CA GLY A 121 -16.83 -0.28 9.00
C GLY A 121 -15.36 -0.73 8.99
N TRP A 122 -14.51 0.12 9.56
CA TRP A 122 -13.06 -0.09 9.65
C TRP A 122 -12.67 -0.81 10.94
N HIS A 123 -11.91 -1.89 10.81
CA HIS A 123 -11.42 -2.72 11.91
C HIS A 123 -9.90 -2.73 11.92
N LYS A 124 -9.29 -2.48 13.08
CA LYS A 124 -7.83 -2.58 13.22
C LYS A 124 -7.39 -4.03 13.19
N VAL A 125 -6.21 -4.26 12.60
CA VAL A 125 -5.60 -5.58 12.53
C VAL A 125 -4.10 -5.46 12.80
N GLU A 126 -3.56 -6.41 13.54
CA GLU A 126 -2.14 -6.48 13.87
C GLU A 126 -1.54 -7.74 13.26
N VAL A 127 -0.41 -7.59 12.57
CA VAL A 127 0.36 -8.69 11.99
C VAL A 127 1.75 -8.65 12.59
N SER A 128 2.23 -9.78 13.09
CA SER A 128 3.57 -9.93 13.63
C SER A 128 4.44 -10.83 12.76
N LEU A 129 5.74 -10.64 12.86
CA LEU A 129 6.72 -11.55 12.30
C LEU A 129 6.84 -12.78 13.19
N ALA A 130 6.88 -13.98 12.60
CA ALA A 130 7.12 -15.20 13.37
C ALA A 130 8.51 -15.18 14.03
N GLU A 131 8.63 -15.86 15.16
CA GLU A 131 9.89 -15.94 15.91
C GLU A 131 10.99 -16.63 15.07
N GLY A 132 12.24 -16.21 15.25
CA GLY A 132 13.39 -16.83 14.58
C GLY A 132 13.57 -16.45 13.09
N VAL A 133 12.62 -15.74 12.47
CA VAL A 133 12.72 -15.32 11.05
C VAL A 133 13.91 -14.38 10.82
N VAL A 134 14.23 -13.50 11.77
CA VAL A 134 15.39 -12.60 11.68
C VAL A 134 16.32 -12.80 12.87
N LYS A 135 17.31 -13.68 12.71
CA LYS A 135 18.29 -14.10 13.75
C LYS A 135 18.99 -12.96 14.51
N LYS A 136 19.03 -11.74 13.97
CA LYS A 136 19.73 -10.59 14.54
C LYS A 136 18.85 -9.69 15.42
N TYR A 137 17.53 -9.92 15.44
CA TYR A 137 16.59 -9.07 16.17
C TYR A 137 15.83 -9.90 17.20
N TYR A 138 16.07 -9.58 18.46
CA TYR A 138 15.31 -10.10 19.59
C TYR A 138 14.22 -9.10 19.94
N GLY A 139 12.97 -9.53 19.91
CA GLY A 139 11.81 -8.69 20.17
C GLY A 139 10.70 -8.86 19.12
N GLU A 140 9.49 -8.55 19.53
CA GLU A 140 8.30 -8.71 18.70
C GLU A 140 8.26 -7.62 17.62
N ILE A 141 8.21 -8.02 16.36
CA ILE A 141 8.15 -7.10 15.21
C ILE A 141 6.73 -7.14 14.68
N LYS A 142 5.99 -6.05 14.89
CA LYS A 142 4.58 -5.92 14.50
C LYS A 142 4.34 -4.77 13.54
N GLY A 143 3.27 -4.92 12.77
CA GLY A 143 2.65 -3.85 12.01
C GLY A 143 1.15 -3.81 12.27
N VAL A 144 0.58 -2.61 12.19
CA VAL A 144 -0.86 -2.39 12.34
C VAL A 144 -1.41 -1.90 11.01
N GLY A 145 -2.53 -2.45 10.60
CA GLY A 145 -3.32 -2.02 9.45
C GLY A 145 -4.79 -1.95 9.80
N GLU A 146 -5.62 -1.79 8.78
CA GLU A 146 -7.07 -1.73 8.93
C GLU A 146 -7.75 -2.54 7.84
N ILE A 147 -8.90 -3.12 8.14
CA ILE A 147 -9.73 -3.86 7.20
C ILE A 147 -11.10 -3.20 7.14
N TYR A 148 -11.60 -2.96 5.94
CA TYR A 148 -12.96 -2.44 5.78
C TYR A 148 -13.95 -3.58 5.47
N VAL A 149 -15.05 -3.62 6.21
CA VAL A 149 -16.20 -4.49 5.92
C VAL A 149 -17.35 -3.61 5.42
N PRO A 150 -17.82 -3.75 4.18
CA PRO A 150 -18.90 -2.93 3.66
C PRO A 150 -20.27 -3.44 4.12
N HIS A 151 -21.23 -2.52 4.23
CA HIS A 151 -22.64 -2.87 4.35
C HIS A 151 -23.21 -3.22 2.96
N ILE A 152 -24.06 -4.24 2.89
CA ILE A 152 -24.59 -4.80 1.62
C ILE A 152 -25.39 -3.79 0.77
N ARG A 153 -25.94 -2.75 1.40
CA ARG A 153 -26.72 -1.69 0.72
C ARG A 153 -25.87 -0.58 0.11
N GLN A 154 -24.57 -0.51 0.45
CA GLN A 154 -23.71 0.53 -0.08
C GLN A 154 -23.42 0.28 -1.57
N TYR A 155 -23.04 1.33 -2.29
CA TYR A 155 -22.28 1.13 -3.52
C TYR A 155 -20.81 0.92 -3.17
N ALA A 156 -20.08 0.20 -4.01
CA ALA A 156 -18.63 0.16 -3.95
C ALA A 156 -18.04 0.86 -5.16
N ILE A 157 -17.14 1.79 -4.92
CA ILE A 157 -16.49 2.56 -5.98
C ILE A 157 -15.13 1.91 -6.23
N ILE A 158 -14.89 1.46 -7.46
CA ILE A 158 -13.56 1.09 -7.91
C ILE A 158 -13.03 2.25 -8.73
N SER A 159 -11.94 2.87 -8.26
CA SER A 159 -11.34 4.02 -8.90
C SER A 159 -9.93 3.70 -9.32
N ASP A 160 -9.57 4.02 -10.56
CA ASP A 160 -8.17 4.11 -10.91
C ASP A 160 -7.48 5.27 -10.15
N ILE A 161 -6.18 5.14 -9.93
CA ILE A 161 -5.30 6.22 -9.46
C ILE A 161 -4.34 6.65 -10.56
N ASP A 162 -4.06 5.76 -11.53
CA ASP A 162 -3.14 6.07 -12.61
C ASP A 162 -3.65 7.31 -13.37
N ASP A 163 -2.70 8.17 -13.74
CA ASP A 163 -2.97 9.45 -14.41
C ASP A 163 -3.88 10.47 -13.67
N THR A 164 -4.32 10.21 -12.42
CA THR A 164 -5.13 11.16 -11.60
C THR A 164 -4.29 12.06 -10.67
N PHE A 165 -3.12 11.59 -10.18
CA PHE A 165 -2.17 12.40 -9.35
C PHE A 165 -0.72 12.36 -9.84
N LEU A 166 -0.48 11.61 -10.89
CA LEU A 166 0.81 11.29 -11.45
C LEU A 166 0.73 11.60 -12.93
N ILE A 167 0.99 12.84 -13.33
CA ILE A 167 1.24 13.11 -14.74
C ILE A 167 2.39 12.20 -15.16
N SER A 168 2.14 11.22 -16.03
CA SER A 168 3.05 10.98 -17.14
C SER A 168 2.44 10.03 -18.16
N HIS A 169 2.04 10.61 -19.29
CA HIS A 169 2.04 9.95 -20.60
C HIS A 169 3.46 9.49 -20.96
N SER A 170 3.99 8.47 -20.27
CA SER A 170 5.25 7.85 -20.61
C SER A 170 5.30 6.37 -20.25
N ALA A 171 5.53 5.55 -21.26
CA ALA A 171 5.79 4.11 -21.13
C ALA A 171 7.09 3.78 -20.35
N ASN A 172 7.94 4.78 -20.05
CA ASN A 172 9.26 4.56 -19.45
C ASN A 172 9.27 4.82 -17.94
N LEU A 173 9.48 3.76 -17.14
CA LEU A 173 9.61 3.82 -15.67
C LEU A 173 10.60 4.89 -15.21
N ARG A 174 11.73 5.08 -15.91
CA ARG A 174 12.72 6.12 -15.61
C ARG A 174 12.20 7.54 -15.84
N LYS A 175 11.40 7.76 -16.89
CA LYS A 175 10.79 9.06 -17.20
C LYS A 175 9.64 9.37 -16.23
N ARG A 176 8.83 8.37 -15.88
CA ARG A 176 7.82 8.47 -14.81
C ARG A 176 8.47 8.82 -13.47
N LEU A 177 9.55 8.12 -13.11
CA LEU A 177 10.31 8.39 -11.89
C LEU A 177 11.00 9.76 -11.93
N PHE A 178 11.55 10.19 -13.06
CA PHE A 178 12.11 11.52 -13.23
C PHE A 178 11.06 12.61 -13.01
N VAL A 179 9.92 12.56 -13.72
CA VAL A 179 8.81 13.53 -13.55
C VAL A 179 8.27 13.50 -12.12
N LEU A 180 8.18 12.32 -11.53
CA LEU A 180 7.82 12.13 -10.12
C LEU A 180 8.76 12.86 -9.15
N LEU A 181 10.06 12.84 -9.44
CA LEU A 181 11.13 13.34 -8.60
C LEU A 181 11.44 14.83 -8.83
N THR A 182 11.23 15.33 -10.06
CA THR A 182 11.55 16.70 -10.46
C THR A 182 10.40 17.67 -10.25
N GLU A 183 9.15 17.24 -10.44
CA GLU A 183 8.00 18.09 -10.10
C GLU A 183 7.70 18.00 -8.62
N ASN A 184 7.32 19.13 -8.03
CA ASN A 184 7.02 19.22 -6.62
C ASN A 184 5.81 18.33 -6.28
N ALA A 185 6.13 17.12 -5.82
CA ALA A 185 5.19 16.10 -5.37
C ALA A 185 4.16 16.61 -4.33
N TYR A 186 4.42 17.77 -3.70
CA TYR A 186 3.54 18.40 -2.73
C TYR A 186 2.68 19.54 -3.31
N SER A 187 3.05 20.16 -4.44
CA SER A 187 2.17 21.11 -5.14
C SER A 187 1.17 20.43 -6.06
N ARG A 188 1.31 19.11 -6.28
CA ARG A 188 0.31 18.32 -6.99
C ARG A 188 -1.03 18.44 -6.27
N LYS A 189 -1.99 18.97 -7.00
CA LYS A 189 -3.39 18.98 -6.61
C LYS A 189 -4.09 17.88 -7.40
N PRO A 190 -5.13 17.25 -6.82
CA PRO A 190 -6.10 16.51 -7.61
C PRO A 190 -6.59 17.35 -8.78
N PHE A 191 -7.00 16.71 -9.89
CA PHE A 191 -7.73 17.39 -10.94
C PHE A 191 -8.93 18.14 -10.35
N GLU A 192 -9.23 19.29 -10.95
CA GLU A 192 -10.33 20.13 -10.48
C GLU A 192 -11.64 19.34 -10.47
N GLY A 193 -12.41 19.47 -9.39
CA GLY A 193 -13.68 18.78 -9.23
C GLY A 193 -13.60 17.32 -8.73
N VAL A 194 -12.49 16.60 -8.91
CA VAL A 194 -12.38 15.16 -8.53
C VAL A 194 -12.67 14.94 -7.06
N VAL A 195 -12.08 15.73 -6.15
CA VAL A 195 -12.32 15.59 -4.71
C VAL A 195 -13.80 15.77 -4.38
N LYS A 196 -14.45 16.79 -4.95
CA LYS A 196 -15.87 17.05 -4.72
C LYS A 196 -16.73 15.90 -5.24
N HIS A 197 -16.39 15.38 -6.44
CA HIS A 197 -17.09 14.26 -7.04
C HIS A 197 -16.95 12.98 -6.21
N TYR A 198 -15.74 12.65 -5.75
CA TYR A 198 -15.49 11.44 -4.96
C TYR A 198 -16.14 11.54 -3.59
N GLN A 199 -16.13 12.72 -2.97
CA GLN A 199 -16.87 12.97 -1.73
C GLN A 199 -18.38 12.82 -1.95
N ALA A 200 -18.94 13.36 -3.04
CA ALA A 200 -20.35 13.16 -3.37
C ALA A 200 -20.69 11.67 -3.54
N LEU A 201 -19.85 10.91 -4.25
CA LEU A 201 -20.03 9.46 -4.42
C LEU A 201 -19.88 8.68 -3.10
N ALA A 202 -18.96 9.09 -2.21
CA ALA A 202 -18.80 8.49 -0.90
C ALA A 202 -20.09 8.58 -0.06
N TYR A 203 -20.89 9.62 -0.22
CA TYR A 203 -22.14 9.81 0.53
C TYR A 203 -23.40 9.61 -0.31
N ALA A 204 -23.25 9.19 -1.57
CA ALA A 204 -24.39 8.96 -2.47
C ALA A 204 -25.14 7.69 -2.06
N ALA A 205 -26.46 7.81 -1.87
CA ALA A 205 -27.36 6.70 -1.57
C ALA A 205 -26.93 5.84 -0.36
N THR A 206 -26.29 6.44 0.64
CA THR A 206 -25.95 5.79 1.92
C THR A 206 -26.93 6.20 3.02
N ILE A 207 -27.08 5.34 4.02
CA ILE A 207 -27.84 5.65 5.25
C ILE A 207 -26.78 6.15 6.24
N THR A 208 -26.86 7.44 6.58
CA THR A 208 -26.10 8.23 7.58
C THR A 208 -24.88 7.57 8.27
N ASP A 209 -23.73 8.26 8.17
CA ASP A 209 -22.39 8.02 8.76
C ASP A 209 -21.51 6.89 8.19
N GLU A 210 -22.01 6.04 7.31
CA GLU A 210 -21.19 5.04 6.62
C GLU A 210 -20.97 5.38 5.13
N PRO A 211 -19.82 5.98 4.77
CA PRO A 211 -19.52 6.30 3.37
C PRO A 211 -19.32 5.01 2.55
N ASN A 212 -19.74 5.05 1.29
CA ASN A 212 -19.50 3.99 0.31
C ASN A 212 -18.00 3.65 0.26
N PRO A 213 -17.60 2.36 0.28
CA PRO A 213 -16.21 1.96 0.14
C PRO A 213 -15.59 2.42 -1.18
N PHE A 214 -14.35 2.89 -1.08
CA PHE A 214 -13.48 3.12 -2.22
C PHE A 214 -12.40 2.03 -2.30
N PHE A 215 -12.30 1.41 -3.46
CA PHE A 215 -11.20 0.54 -3.87
C PHE A 215 -10.40 1.25 -4.94
N TYR A 216 -9.22 1.73 -4.57
CA TYR A 216 -8.31 2.39 -5.47
C TYR A 216 -7.36 1.36 -6.11
N VAL A 217 -7.43 1.21 -7.43
CA VAL A 217 -6.58 0.30 -8.21
C VAL A 217 -5.52 1.11 -8.95
N SER A 218 -4.27 0.64 -8.98
CA SER A 218 -3.19 1.35 -9.68
C SER A 218 -2.12 0.41 -10.20
N SER A 219 -1.41 0.87 -11.23
CA SER A 219 -0.19 0.27 -11.77
C SER A 219 1.06 0.70 -10.99
N SER A 220 0.93 1.62 -10.03
CA SER A 220 1.98 1.96 -9.07
C SER A 220 2.33 0.78 -8.18
N GLU A 221 3.58 0.72 -7.71
CA GLU A 221 4.09 -0.36 -6.87
C GLU A 221 3.77 -0.13 -5.37
N TRP A 222 3.71 -1.20 -4.57
CA TRP A 222 3.37 -1.14 -3.13
C TRP A 222 4.29 -0.27 -2.26
N ASN A 223 5.51 0.00 -2.70
CA ASN A 223 6.41 0.91 -2.01
C ASN A 223 5.88 2.37 -2.00
N LEU A 224 4.99 2.72 -2.94
CA LEU A 224 4.32 4.02 -3.01
C LEU A 224 3.06 4.10 -2.14
N TYR A 225 2.65 3.02 -1.46
CA TYR A 225 1.41 2.99 -0.68
C TYR A 225 1.28 4.18 0.30
N ASP A 226 2.30 4.45 1.13
CA ASP A 226 2.21 5.54 2.12
C ASP A 226 2.10 6.89 1.43
N TYR A 227 2.80 7.06 0.30
CA TYR A 227 2.76 8.30 -0.47
C TYR A 227 1.37 8.55 -1.06
N ILE A 228 0.75 7.51 -1.63
CA ILE A 228 -0.61 7.57 -2.17
C ILE A 228 -1.61 7.83 -1.05
N ASN A 229 -1.51 7.10 0.07
CA ASN A 229 -2.41 7.29 1.21
C ASN A 229 -2.27 8.68 1.85
N ASP A 230 -1.05 9.16 2.06
CA ASP A 230 -0.78 10.52 2.55
C ASP A 230 -1.34 11.58 1.59
N PHE A 231 -1.22 11.36 0.28
CA PHE A 231 -1.79 12.21 -0.75
C PHE A 231 -3.32 12.25 -0.63
N SER A 232 -3.97 11.09 -0.52
CA SER A 232 -5.43 10.98 -0.38
C SER A 232 -5.94 11.70 0.86
N VAL A 233 -5.30 11.47 2.02
CA VAL A 233 -5.65 12.14 3.28
C VAL A 233 -5.48 13.65 3.17
N LYS A 234 -4.32 14.11 2.65
CA LYS A 234 -4.03 15.54 2.49
C LYS A 234 -5.06 16.24 1.61
N ASN A 235 -5.46 15.61 0.52
CA ASN A 235 -6.39 16.18 -0.45
C ASN A 235 -7.85 15.86 -0.14
N LYS A 236 -8.14 15.22 1.00
CA LYS A 236 -9.48 14.84 1.43
C LYS A 236 -10.20 13.95 0.41
N LEU A 237 -9.48 13.03 -0.23
CA LEU A 237 -10.13 11.92 -0.94
C LEU A 237 -10.76 10.96 0.07
N PRO A 238 -11.84 10.24 -0.28
CA PRO A 238 -12.40 9.20 0.57
C PRO A 238 -11.34 8.18 0.98
N LYS A 239 -11.31 7.84 2.27
CA LYS A 239 -10.46 6.74 2.76
C LYS A 239 -10.86 5.46 2.05
N GLY A 240 -9.89 4.69 1.57
CA GLY A 240 -10.18 3.47 0.81
C GLY A 240 -9.09 2.42 0.92
N ILE A 241 -9.35 1.29 0.27
CA ILE A 241 -8.44 0.18 0.10
C ILE A 241 -7.62 0.44 -1.15
N TYR A 242 -6.30 0.24 -1.10
CA TYR A 242 -5.42 0.42 -2.26
C TYR A 242 -4.92 -0.93 -2.75
N LEU A 243 -5.11 -1.25 -4.03
CA LEU A 243 -4.57 -2.43 -4.68
C LEU A 243 -3.52 -2.03 -5.72
N LEU A 244 -2.26 -2.27 -5.37
CA LEU A 244 -1.07 -1.83 -6.11
C LEU A 244 -0.34 -3.02 -6.76
N ASN A 245 0.61 -2.73 -7.65
CA ASN A 245 1.53 -3.70 -8.23
C ASN A 245 2.55 -4.20 -7.19
N GLN A 246 2.90 -5.49 -7.29
CA GLN A 246 4.04 -6.08 -6.58
C GLN A 246 5.35 -5.36 -6.93
N LEU A 247 6.32 -5.41 -6.02
CA LEU A 247 7.60 -4.74 -6.23
C LEU A 247 8.37 -5.46 -7.32
N LYS A 248 8.71 -4.77 -8.41
CA LYS A 248 9.49 -5.36 -9.49
C LYS A 248 10.95 -5.47 -9.04
N ARG A 249 11.58 -6.63 -9.26
CA ARG A 249 13.04 -6.72 -9.14
C ARG A 249 13.67 -5.84 -10.22
N ILE A 250 14.83 -5.22 -9.93
CA ILE A 250 15.57 -4.40 -10.90
C ILE A 250 15.85 -5.18 -12.21
N SER A 251 16.06 -6.51 -12.11
CA SER A 251 16.23 -7.40 -13.26
C SER A 251 14.97 -7.60 -14.11
N GLN A 252 13.78 -7.35 -13.55
CA GLN A 252 12.48 -7.46 -14.23
C GLN A 252 11.99 -6.10 -14.78
N ALA A 253 12.61 -4.99 -14.36
CA ALA A 253 12.24 -3.64 -14.81
C ALA A 253 12.36 -3.44 -16.34
N TRP A 254 13.14 -4.31 -17.01
CA TRP A 254 13.41 -4.27 -18.46
C TRP A 254 12.38 -5.06 -19.30
N LYS A 255 11.45 -5.81 -18.67
CA LYS A 255 10.41 -6.62 -19.35
C LYS A 255 9.00 -6.02 -19.25
N THR A 256 8.89 -4.70 -19.11
CA THR A 256 7.70 -4.02 -18.55
C THR A 256 6.57 -3.68 -19.52
N GLY A 257 6.60 -4.16 -20.77
CA GLY A 257 5.65 -3.74 -21.81
C GLY A 257 4.30 -4.46 -21.88
N GLN A 258 4.17 -5.74 -21.48
CA GLN A 258 2.99 -6.56 -21.86
C GLN A 258 2.12 -7.09 -20.71
N ASN A 259 2.57 -7.03 -19.44
CA ASN A 259 1.89 -7.71 -18.32
C ASN A 259 1.06 -6.81 -17.39
N ASN A 260 0.96 -5.50 -17.64
CA ASN A 260 0.24 -4.58 -16.76
C ASN A 260 -1.29 -4.67 -16.93
N HIS A 261 -1.80 -4.94 -18.14
CA HIS A 261 -3.25 -4.99 -18.40
C HIS A 261 -3.93 -6.18 -17.69
N ALA A 262 -3.32 -7.36 -17.79
CA ALA A 262 -3.78 -8.55 -17.08
C ALA A 262 -3.79 -8.32 -15.56
N THR A 263 -2.82 -7.58 -15.02
CA THR A 263 -2.75 -7.37 -13.57
C THR A 263 -3.79 -6.38 -13.03
N LYS A 264 -4.15 -5.31 -13.77
CA LYS A 264 -5.20 -4.38 -13.35
C LYS A 264 -6.59 -5.02 -13.44
N PHE A 265 -6.91 -5.66 -14.57
CA PHE A 265 -8.15 -6.42 -14.74
C PHE A 265 -8.33 -7.46 -13.61
N MET A 266 -7.31 -8.27 -13.34
CA MET A 266 -7.37 -9.28 -12.28
C MET A 266 -7.57 -8.68 -10.88
N ARG A 267 -7.11 -7.46 -10.60
CA ARG A 267 -7.42 -6.78 -9.32
C ARG A 267 -8.89 -6.40 -9.22
N ILE A 268 -9.46 -5.86 -10.28
CA ILE A 268 -10.88 -5.48 -10.33
C ILE A 268 -11.74 -6.74 -10.16
N VAL A 269 -11.45 -7.80 -10.92
CA VAL A 269 -12.14 -9.10 -10.81
C VAL A 269 -12.09 -9.63 -9.38
N ARG A 270 -10.92 -9.63 -8.73
CA ARG A 270 -10.79 -10.08 -7.33
C ARG A 270 -11.66 -9.28 -6.36
N ILE A 271 -11.85 -7.97 -6.59
CA ILE A 271 -12.76 -7.15 -5.77
C ILE A 271 -14.21 -7.59 -6.03
N LEU A 272 -14.64 -7.69 -7.29
CA LEU A 272 -16.01 -8.08 -7.65
C LEU A 272 -16.36 -9.47 -7.09
N GLU A 273 -15.45 -10.44 -7.19
CA GLU A 273 -15.61 -11.78 -6.63
C GLU A 273 -15.66 -11.80 -5.10
N ALA A 274 -14.95 -10.90 -4.42
CA ALA A 274 -14.98 -10.77 -2.96
C ALA A 274 -16.31 -10.17 -2.45
N PHE A 275 -17.07 -9.49 -3.32
CA PHE A 275 -18.33 -8.82 -2.97
C PHE A 275 -19.45 -9.11 -3.97
N PRO A 276 -19.85 -10.38 -4.15
CA PRO A 276 -20.75 -10.79 -5.24
C PRO A 276 -22.16 -10.19 -5.15
N LYS A 277 -22.54 -9.65 -3.99
CA LYS A 277 -23.85 -9.02 -3.75
C LYS A 277 -23.81 -7.49 -3.80
N GLN A 278 -22.63 -6.89 -3.94
CA GLN A 278 -22.47 -5.44 -3.97
C GLN A 278 -22.71 -4.90 -5.37
N GLN A 279 -23.17 -3.65 -5.46
CA GLN A 279 -23.23 -2.91 -6.71
C GLN A 279 -22.02 -1.99 -6.82
N PHE A 280 -21.40 -1.98 -7.99
CA PHE A 280 -20.13 -1.32 -8.25
C PHE A 280 -20.28 -0.17 -9.25
N ILE A 281 -19.51 0.89 -9.01
CA ILE A 281 -19.29 2.01 -9.92
C ILE A 281 -17.81 2.01 -10.27
N LEU A 282 -17.48 1.99 -11.56
CA LEU A 282 -16.10 2.07 -12.04
C LEU A 282 -15.77 3.50 -12.44
N LEU A 283 -14.65 4.03 -11.95
CA LEU A 283 -14.13 5.35 -12.30
C LEU A 283 -12.69 5.22 -12.78
N GLY A 284 -12.37 5.84 -13.90
CA GLY A 284 -11.00 5.96 -14.40
C GLY A 284 -10.89 7.08 -15.41
N ASP A 285 -9.69 7.31 -15.90
CA ASP A 285 -9.43 8.29 -16.94
C ASP A 285 -9.70 7.72 -18.34
N ASP A 286 -9.62 8.58 -19.35
CA ASP A 286 -9.76 8.22 -20.76
C ASP A 286 -8.46 7.71 -21.38
N SER A 287 -7.50 7.25 -20.55
CA SER A 287 -6.29 6.61 -21.08
C SER A 287 -6.69 5.41 -21.96
N GLN A 288 -5.95 5.15 -23.03
CA GLN A 288 -6.32 4.13 -24.02
C GLN A 288 -6.42 2.69 -23.47
N GLN A 289 -6.22 2.46 -22.16
CA GLN A 289 -6.19 1.13 -21.54
C GLN A 289 -7.41 0.90 -20.64
N ASP A 290 -7.81 1.91 -19.88
CA ASP A 290 -8.86 1.79 -18.85
C ASP A 290 -10.26 1.53 -19.43
N PRO A 291 -10.71 2.21 -20.50
CA PRO A 291 -11.98 1.92 -21.15
C PRO A 291 -12.08 0.47 -21.65
N PHE A 292 -11.00 -0.12 -22.17
CA PHE A 292 -11.02 -1.53 -22.61
C PHE A 292 -11.10 -2.51 -21.44
N ILE A 293 -10.43 -2.21 -20.32
CA ILE A 293 -10.53 -3.01 -19.10
C ILE A 293 -11.94 -2.93 -18.53
N TYR A 294 -12.52 -1.72 -18.45
CA TYR A 294 -13.87 -1.52 -17.93
C TYR A 294 -14.94 -2.14 -18.82
N ALA A 295 -14.81 -2.05 -20.14
CA ALA A 295 -15.70 -2.73 -21.07
C ALA A 295 -15.71 -4.25 -20.83
N GLN A 296 -14.54 -4.87 -20.72
CA GLN A 296 -14.42 -6.29 -20.41
C GLN A 296 -15.03 -6.63 -19.04
N VAL A 297 -14.79 -5.81 -18.01
CA VAL A 297 -15.36 -6.03 -16.68
C VAL A 297 -16.90 -5.94 -16.72
N VAL A 298 -17.46 -4.93 -17.38
CA VAL A 298 -18.91 -4.75 -17.52
C VAL A 298 -19.55 -5.93 -18.27
N GLU A 299 -18.90 -6.42 -19.33
CA GLU A 299 -19.36 -7.58 -20.10
C GLU A 299 -19.44 -8.85 -19.23
N HIS A 300 -18.45 -9.07 -18.35
CA HIS A 300 -18.42 -10.26 -17.48
C HIS A 300 -19.26 -10.11 -16.20
N PHE A 301 -19.45 -8.88 -15.70
CA PHE A 301 -20.09 -8.57 -14.41
C PHE A 301 -21.32 -7.66 -14.56
N THR A 302 -22.13 -7.89 -15.59
CA THR A 302 -23.31 -7.07 -15.97
C THR A 302 -24.32 -6.83 -14.83
N LYS A 303 -24.45 -7.76 -13.88
CA LYS A 303 -25.38 -7.65 -12.75
C LYS A 303 -24.81 -6.87 -11.55
N GLN A 304 -23.50 -6.65 -11.52
CA GLN A 304 -22.82 -5.99 -10.40
C GLN A 304 -22.38 -4.57 -10.76
N VAL A 305 -21.98 -4.30 -12.00
CA VAL A 305 -21.50 -2.98 -12.41
C VAL A 305 -22.66 -2.14 -12.97
N LYS A 306 -22.87 -0.95 -12.40
CA LYS A 306 -23.83 0.02 -12.93
C LYS A 306 -23.15 0.92 -13.96
N ALA A 307 -23.84 1.11 -15.09
CA ALA A 307 -23.52 2.10 -16.12
C ALA A 307 -24.05 3.49 -15.73
#